data_AF-A0A7X1WIC0-F1
#
_entry.id   AF-A0A7X1WIC0-F1
#
_cell.length_a   1.000
_cell.length_b   1.000
_cell.length_c   1.000
_cell.angle_alpha   90.00
_cell.angle_beta   90.00
_cell.angle_gamma   90.00
#
_symmetry.space_group_name_H-M   'P 1'
#
loop_
_entity.id
_entity.type
_entity.pdbx_description
1 polymer ?
#
loop_
_entity_poly.entity_id
_entity_poly.type
_entity_poly.pdbx_seq_one_letter_code
_entity_poly.pdbx_strand_id
1 'polypeptide(L)'
;MQAHLMEWLNLGVRWIHMITGVAWIGASFYFVWLENNLNRANPKDGLSGDLWAIHGGGIYHLEKYKLAPPTMPENLHWFKWEAYFTWMSGIALLCLVFYFNPALYLIAPGSSMSGPEAVAIGIGSLIAGWFVYDFLCDSALGKRPALLGFILFLLLVAAAFGLSKVFSGRGAYLHVGA
;
A
#
# COMPACT_ATOMS: atom_id res chain seq x y z
N MET A 1 20.64 -22.37 -16.14
CA MET A 1 20.33 -21.06 -16.78
C MET A 1 19.01 -20.48 -16.28
N GLN A 2 17.88 -21.20 -16.42
CA GLN A 2 16.56 -20.71 -15.98
C GLN A 2 16.46 -20.44 -14.46
N ALA A 3 17.03 -21.33 -13.63
CA ALA A 3 17.07 -21.12 -12.17
C ALA A 3 17.81 -19.83 -11.79
N HIS A 4 18.99 -19.59 -12.37
CA HIS A 4 19.76 -18.36 -12.14
C HIS A 4 19.02 -17.11 -12.60
N LEU A 5 18.31 -17.16 -13.74
CA LEU A 5 17.47 -16.04 -14.18
C LEU A 5 16.38 -15.72 -13.15
N MET A 6 15.74 -16.75 -12.58
CA MET A 6 14.71 -16.58 -11.55
C MET A 6 15.27 -16.00 -10.24
N GLU A 7 16.49 -16.39 -9.85
CA GLU A 7 17.19 -15.82 -8.70
C GLU A 7 17.50 -14.33 -8.90
N TRP A 8 18.05 -13.96 -10.06
CA TRP A 8 18.32 -12.57 -10.41
C TRP A 8 17.04 -11.74 -10.51
N LEU A 9 15.97 -12.30 -11.07
CA LEU A 9 14.66 -11.65 -11.13
C LEU A 9 14.10 -11.41 -9.72
N ASN A 10 14.16 -12.42 -8.84
CA ASN A 10 13.76 -12.28 -7.44
C ASN A 10 14.54 -11.16 -6.74
N LEU A 11 15.86 -11.15 -6.90
CA LEU A 11 16.71 -10.14 -6.30
C LEU A 11 16.39 -8.74 -6.84
N GLY A 12 16.30 -8.61 -8.16
CA GLY A 12 15.99 -7.33 -8.82
C GLY A 12 14.66 -6.75 -8.39
N VAL A 13 13.58 -7.54 -8.40
CA VAL A 13 12.25 -7.06 -7.99
C VAL A 13 12.21 -6.72 -6.50
N ARG A 14 12.91 -7.46 -5.63
CA ARG A 14 13.03 -7.13 -4.20
C ARG A 14 13.71 -5.79 -3.98
N TRP A 15 14.80 -5.52 -4.69
CA TRP A 15 15.50 -4.24 -4.62
C TRP A 15 14.62 -3.09 -5.13
N ILE A 16 13.95 -3.28 -6.26
CA ILE A 16 12.99 -2.28 -6.78
C ILE A 16 11.90 -2.00 -5.75
N HIS A 17 11.30 -3.03 -5.16
CA HIS A 17 10.24 -2.87 -4.16
C HIS A 17 10.73 -2.15 -2.91
N MET A 18 11.91 -2.52 -2.39
CA MET A 18 12.49 -1.86 -1.23
C MET A 18 12.79 -0.38 -1.51
N ILE A 19 13.42 -0.06 -2.65
CA ILE A 19 13.78 1.32 -3.03
C ILE A 19 12.53 2.17 -3.20
N THR A 20 11.53 1.66 -3.92
CA THR A 20 10.27 2.39 -4.17
C THR A 20 9.47 2.56 -2.87
N GLY A 21 9.45 1.56 -2.00
CA GLY A 21 8.85 1.64 -0.67
C GLY A 21 9.52 2.70 0.22
N VAL A 22 10.86 2.77 0.22
CA VAL A 22 11.60 3.83 0.93
C VAL A 22 11.26 5.21 0.35
N ALA A 23 11.18 5.35 -0.97
CA ALA A 23 10.79 6.60 -1.62
C ALA A 23 9.36 7.02 -1.23
N TRP A 24 8.40 6.10 -1.23
CA TRP A 24 7.00 6.39 -0.90
C TRP A 24 6.81 6.79 0.56
N ILE A 25 7.40 6.03 1.47
CA ILE A 25 7.35 6.33 2.91
C ILE A 25 8.11 7.63 3.20
N GLY A 26 9.26 7.84 2.56
CA GLY A 26 10.05 9.07 2.69
C GLY A 26 9.29 10.31 2.24
N ALA A 27 8.63 10.25 1.08
CA ALA A 27 7.75 11.33 0.60
C ALA A 27 6.62 11.60 1.60
N SER A 28 6.00 10.55 2.14
CA SER A 28 4.93 10.67 3.14
C SER A 28 5.41 11.40 4.40
N PHE A 29 6.59 11.05 4.94
CA PHE A 29 7.16 11.75 6.09
C PHE A 29 7.50 13.21 5.79
N TYR A 30 8.03 13.49 4.60
CA TYR A 30 8.30 14.86 4.17
C TYR A 30 7.01 15.71 4.15
N PHE A 31 5.93 15.19 3.56
CA PHE A 31 4.66 15.91 3.51
C PHE A 31 3.98 16.03 4.88
N VAL A 32 4.08 15.03 5.75
CA VAL A 32 3.61 15.13 7.15
C VAL A 32 4.38 16.23 7.89
N TRP A 33 5.71 16.29 7.74
CA TRP A 33 6.51 17.36 8.32
C TRP A 33 6.11 18.73 7.75
N LEU A 34 5.93 18.84 6.44
CA LEU A 34 5.51 20.08 5.77
C LEU A 34 4.16 20.56 6.32
N GLU A 35 3.16 19.68 6.39
CA GLU A 35 1.83 19.98 6.92
C GLU A 35 1.87 20.47 8.38
N ASN A 36 2.70 19.85 9.20
CA ASN A 36 2.82 20.22 10.61
C ASN A 36 3.53 21.56 10.83
N ASN A 37 4.33 22.01 9.85
CA ASN A 37 5.12 23.24 9.95
C ASN A 37 4.57 24.41 9.11
N LEU A 38 3.42 24.25 8.44
CA LEU A 38 2.77 25.37 7.76
C LEU A 38 2.50 26.52 8.74
N ASN A 39 2.96 27.71 8.39
CA ASN A 39 2.54 28.94 9.02
C ASN A 39 1.09 29.23 8.62
N ARG A 40 0.21 29.20 9.61
CA ARG A 40 -1.23 29.46 9.45
C ARG A 40 -1.65 30.80 10.05
N ALA A 41 -0.70 31.65 10.42
CA ALA A 41 -0.99 32.99 10.92
C ALA A 41 -1.31 33.92 9.73
N ASN A 42 -2.55 34.38 9.66
CA ASN A 42 -3.06 35.28 8.60
C ASN A 42 -2.72 34.79 7.18
N PRO A 43 -3.18 33.59 6.77
CA PRO A 43 -2.92 33.10 5.42
C PRO A 43 -3.55 34.04 4.40
N LYS A 44 -2.89 34.20 3.24
CA LYS A 44 -3.49 34.90 2.09
C LYS A 44 -4.81 34.24 1.71
N ASP A 45 -5.69 35.00 1.08
CA ASP A 45 -7.00 34.47 0.70
C ASP A 45 -6.86 33.23 -0.21
N GLY A 46 -7.69 32.22 0.03
CA GLY A 46 -7.60 30.91 -0.63
C GLY A 46 -6.52 29.94 -0.12
N LEU A 47 -5.56 30.39 0.70
CA LEU A 47 -4.51 29.52 1.26
C LEU A 47 -4.87 28.96 2.64
N SER A 48 -4.43 27.74 2.90
CA SER A 48 -4.44 27.10 4.22
C SER A 48 -3.24 27.52 5.08
N GLY A 49 -2.17 27.97 4.46
CA GLY A 49 -0.91 28.37 5.10
C GLY A 49 0.25 28.35 4.11
N ASP A 50 1.40 28.79 4.56
CA ASP A 50 2.64 28.79 3.78
C ASP A 50 3.86 28.30 4.59
N LEU A 51 4.94 27.98 3.90
CA LEU A 51 6.19 27.53 4.51
C LEU A 51 7.38 28.05 3.71
N TRP A 52 8.37 28.58 4.42
CA TRP A 52 9.67 28.89 3.86
C TRP A 52 10.67 27.79 4.23
N ALA A 53 11.41 27.28 3.24
CA ALA A 53 12.39 26.21 3.44
C ALA A 53 13.67 26.50 2.65
N ILE A 54 14.81 25.98 3.12
CA ILE A 54 16.10 26.06 2.43
C ILE A 54 16.59 24.64 2.11
N HIS A 55 17.02 24.42 0.88
CA HIS A 55 17.68 23.17 0.48
C HIS A 55 18.57 23.40 -0.75
N GLY A 56 19.70 22.71 -0.84
CA GLY A 56 20.62 22.83 -1.97
C GLY A 56 21.16 24.25 -2.21
N GLY A 57 21.15 25.12 -1.19
CA GLY A 57 21.53 26.52 -1.30
C GLY A 57 20.44 27.48 -1.81
N GLY A 58 19.25 26.98 -2.17
CA GLY A 58 18.10 27.78 -2.60
C GLY A 58 17.01 27.89 -1.52
N ILE A 59 16.19 28.94 -1.62
CA ILE A 59 15.04 29.18 -0.74
C ILE A 59 13.75 28.87 -1.51
N TYR A 60 12.89 28.06 -0.90
CA TYR A 60 11.57 27.70 -1.39
C TYR A 60 10.49 28.40 -0.55
N HIS A 61 9.47 28.94 -1.20
CA HIS A 61 8.23 29.40 -0.57
C HIS A 61 7.10 28.51 -1.06
N LEU A 62 6.55 27.68 -0.17
CA LEU A 62 5.50 26.74 -0.48
C LEU A 62 4.18 27.28 0.04
N GLU A 63 3.17 27.37 -0.83
CA GLU A 63 1.83 27.81 -0.48
C GLU A 63 0.85 26.64 -0.63
N LYS A 64 0.12 26.32 0.45
CA LYS A 64 -0.90 25.28 0.40
C LYS A 64 -2.27 25.91 0.17
N TYR A 65 -2.91 25.58 -0.95
CA TYR A 65 -4.30 25.96 -1.21
C TYR A 65 -5.28 25.16 -0.34
N LYS A 66 -6.41 25.77 0.04
CA LYS A 66 -7.50 25.06 0.76
C LYS A 66 -8.14 23.98 -0.11
N LEU A 67 -8.27 24.26 -1.40
CA LEU A 67 -8.80 23.36 -2.43
C LEU A 67 -7.89 23.50 -3.67
N ALA A 68 -8.47 23.82 -4.83
CA ALA A 68 -7.72 24.10 -6.04
C ALA A 68 -7.30 25.59 -6.10
N PRO A 69 -6.14 25.89 -6.73
CA PRO A 69 -5.81 27.26 -7.12
C PRO A 69 -6.80 27.78 -8.19
N PRO A 70 -6.92 29.11 -8.37
CA PRO A 70 -7.78 29.70 -9.40
C PRO A 70 -7.46 29.22 -10.82
N THR A 71 -6.18 28.98 -11.09
CA THR A 71 -5.69 28.40 -12.34
C THR A 71 -4.72 27.28 -12.01
N MET A 72 -4.97 26.09 -12.54
CA MET A 72 -4.04 24.97 -12.38
C MET A 72 -2.78 25.22 -13.23
N PRO A 73 -1.57 24.95 -12.69
CA PRO A 73 -0.35 25.05 -13.47
C PRO A 73 -0.32 23.99 -14.57
N GLU A 74 0.27 24.33 -15.72
CA GLU A 74 0.49 23.37 -16.82
C GLU A 74 1.40 22.22 -16.39
N ASN A 75 2.45 22.54 -15.61
CA ASN A 75 3.39 21.57 -15.07
C ASN A 75 3.08 21.31 -13.60
N LEU A 76 2.35 20.22 -13.33
CA LEU A 76 2.04 19.75 -11.99
C LEU A 76 2.91 18.54 -11.63
N HIS A 77 3.81 18.72 -10.67
CA HIS A 77 4.54 17.60 -10.09
C HIS A 77 3.68 16.89 -9.04
N TRP A 78 3.24 15.68 -9.38
CA TRP A 78 2.46 14.82 -8.50
C TRP A 78 3.28 13.61 -8.06
N PHE A 79 3.57 13.51 -6.77
CA PHE A 79 4.27 12.41 -6.10
C PHE A 79 3.39 11.16 -5.96
N LYS A 80 2.96 10.62 -7.10
CA LYS A 80 2.14 9.39 -7.18
C LYS A 80 2.95 8.14 -7.49
N TRP A 81 4.09 8.32 -8.15
CA TRP A 81 4.81 7.22 -8.77
C TRP A 81 5.48 6.34 -7.73
N GLU A 82 5.94 6.92 -6.63
CA GLU A 82 6.53 6.21 -5.52
C GLU A 82 5.55 5.19 -4.95
N ALA A 83 4.29 5.60 -4.72
CA ALA A 83 3.22 4.71 -4.26
C ALA A 83 2.86 3.66 -5.32
N TYR A 84 2.65 4.08 -6.58
CA TYR A 84 2.28 3.16 -7.65
C TYR A 84 3.36 2.10 -7.93
N PHE A 85 4.65 2.48 -7.96
CA PHE A 85 5.74 1.53 -8.16
C PHE A 85 5.93 0.61 -6.96
N THR A 86 5.71 1.09 -5.73
CA THR A 86 5.70 0.20 -4.55
C THR A 86 4.61 -0.85 -4.68
N TRP A 87 3.39 -0.43 -5.05
CA TRP A 87 2.27 -1.35 -5.26
C TRP A 87 2.54 -2.36 -6.38
N MET A 88 2.94 -1.89 -7.57
CA MET A 88 3.23 -2.77 -8.73
C MET A 88 4.34 -3.77 -8.42
N SER A 89 5.43 -3.32 -7.80
CA SER A 89 6.53 -4.22 -7.40
C SER A 89 6.13 -5.17 -6.27
N GLY A 90 5.22 -4.77 -5.38
CA GLY A 90 4.63 -5.64 -4.36
C GLY A 90 3.81 -6.77 -4.96
N ILE A 91 2.95 -6.47 -5.95
CA ILE A 91 2.22 -7.48 -6.72
C ILE A 91 3.19 -8.39 -7.48
N ALA A 92 4.23 -7.84 -8.09
CA ALA A 92 5.26 -8.64 -8.74
C ALA A 92 5.94 -9.61 -7.76
N LEU A 93 6.25 -9.18 -6.53
CA LEU A 93 6.79 -10.05 -5.48
C LEU A 93 5.79 -11.12 -5.02
N LEU A 94 4.52 -10.78 -4.85
CA LEU A 94 3.47 -11.74 -4.54
C LEU A 94 3.43 -12.84 -5.62
N CYS A 95 3.39 -12.45 -6.89
CA CYS A 95 3.40 -13.39 -8.00
C CYS A 95 4.68 -14.24 -8.04
N LEU A 96 5.86 -13.62 -7.97
CA LEU A 96 7.13 -14.32 -8.11
C LEU A 96 7.45 -15.25 -6.95
N VAL A 97 7.16 -14.81 -5.72
CA VAL A 97 7.53 -15.55 -4.50
C VAL A 97 6.45 -16.53 -4.10
N PHE A 98 5.17 -16.15 -4.15
CA PHE A 98 4.08 -16.97 -3.61
C PHE A 98 3.29 -17.71 -4.67
N TYR A 99 3.10 -17.17 -5.87
CA TYR A 99 2.23 -17.81 -6.88
C TYR A 99 3.00 -18.61 -7.93
N PHE A 100 4.26 -18.29 -8.22
CA PHE A 100 5.05 -19.05 -9.19
C PHE A 100 5.51 -20.41 -8.63
N ASN A 101 5.76 -20.50 -7.31
CA ASN A 101 6.05 -21.75 -6.62
C ASN A 101 5.29 -21.84 -5.28
N PRO A 102 3.96 -22.07 -5.33
CA PRO A 102 3.11 -22.02 -4.15
C PRO A 102 3.43 -23.13 -3.15
N ALA A 103 3.95 -24.27 -3.59
CA ALA A 103 4.32 -25.37 -2.70
C ALA A 103 5.41 -24.99 -1.67
N LEU A 104 6.29 -24.04 -2.02
CA LEU A 104 7.38 -23.61 -1.12
C LEU A 104 6.95 -22.51 -0.14
N TYR A 105 6.12 -21.56 -0.58
CA TYR A 105 5.86 -20.33 0.19
C TYR A 105 4.40 -20.14 0.59
N LEU A 106 3.44 -20.65 -0.19
CA LEU A 106 2.02 -20.42 0.02
C LEU A 106 1.33 -21.57 0.76
N ILE A 107 1.59 -22.82 0.37
CA ILE A 107 0.87 -24.01 0.84
C ILE A 107 1.47 -24.52 2.15
N ALA A 108 0.63 -24.93 3.10
CA ALA A 108 1.07 -25.57 4.33
C ALA A 108 1.68 -26.97 4.06
N PRO A 109 2.79 -27.36 4.72
CA PRO A 109 3.35 -28.70 4.59
C PRO A 109 2.32 -29.78 4.95
N GLY A 110 2.23 -30.83 4.13
CA GLY A 110 1.26 -31.93 4.32
C GLY A 110 -0.16 -31.64 3.80
N SER A 111 -0.40 -30.46 3.22
CA SER A 111 -1.65 -30.17 2.53
C SER A 111 -1.77 -30.98 1.23
N SER A 112 -2.97 -31.47 0.94
CA SER A 112 -3.32 -32.11 -0.34
C SER A 112 -3.72 -31.11 -1.43
N MET A 113 -3.72 -29.80 -1.10
CA MET A 113 -4.14 -28.73 -2.00
C MET A 113 -3.19 -28.57 -3.18
N SER A 114 -3.74 -28.36 -4.38
CA SER A 114 -2.93 -28.10 -5.57
C SER A 114 -2.38 -26.67 -5.61
N GLY A 115 -1.29 -26.46 -6.36
CA GLY A 115 -0.72 -25.12 -6.58
C GLY A 115 -1.74 -24.10 -7.11
N PRO A 116 -2.45 -24.39 -8.22
CA PRO A 116 -3.45 -23.48 -8.79
C PRO A 116 -4.61 -23.19 -7.83
N GLU A 117 -5.06 -24.18 -7.06
CA GLU A 117 -6.11 -24.01 -6.06
C GLU A 117 -5.67 -23.03 -4.96
N ALA A 118 -4.44 -23.17 -4.45
CA ALA A 118 -3.89 -22.25 -3.46
C ALA A 118 -3.82 -20.82 -3.99
N VAL A 119 -3.37 -20.64 -5.23
CA VAL A 119 -3.29 -19.32 -5.89
C VAL A 119 -4.68 -18.73 -6.10
N ALA A 120 -5.66 -19.53 -6.51
CA ALA A 120 -7.04 -19.09 -6.68
C ALA A 120 -7.66 -18.64 -5.35
N ILE A 121 -7.40 -19.36 -4.26
CA ILE A 121 -7.82 -18.95 -2.90
C ILE A 121 -7.14 -17.64 -2.51
N GLY A 122 -5.86 -17.45 -2.82
CA GLY A 122 -5.11 -16.24 -2.48
C GLY A 122 -5.63 -15.01 -3.22
N ILE A 123 -5.82 -15.11 -4.53
CA ILE A 123 -6.45 -14.03 -5.33
C ILE A 123 -7.88 -13.79 -4.86
N GLY A 124 -8.64 -14.86 -4.64
CA GLY A 124 -10.01 -14.80 -4.14
C GLY A 124 -10.13 -14.10 -2.80
N SER A 125 -9.19 -14.32 -1.86
CA SER A 125 -9.20 -13.65 -0.57
C SER A 125 -8.94 -12.14 -0.68
N LEU A 126 -8.05 -11.71 -1.59
CA LEU A 126 -7.79 -10.28 -1.81
C LEU A 126 -9.01 -9.59 -2.44
N ILE A 127 -9.60 -10.21 -3.45
CA ILE A 127 -10.82 -9.69 -4.11
C ILE A 127 -11.98 -9.63 -3.12
N ALA A 128 -12.21 -10.72 -2.37
CA ALA A 128 -13.27 -10.78 -1.37
C ALA A 128 -13.05 -9.75 -0.25
N GLY A 129 -11.82 -9.61 0.24
CA GLY A 129 -11.45 -8.61 1.24
C GLY A 129 -11.78 -7.18 0.78
N TRP A 130 -11.41 -6.85 -0.46
CA TRP A 130 -11.74 -5.55 -1.05
C TRP A 130 -13.25 -5.32 -1.14
N PHE A 131 -14.02 -6.26 -1.69
CA PHE A 131 -15.48 -6.11 -1.79
C PHE A 131 -16.17 -6.00 -0.43
N VAL A 132 -15.74 -6.80 0.55
CA VAL A 132 -16.27 -6.73 1.92
C VAL A 132 -15.97 -5.36 2.53
N TYR A 133 -14.74 -4.88 2.41
CA TYR A 133 -14.35 -3.56 2.91
C TYR A 133 -15.15 -2.43 2.25
N ASP A 134 -15.19 -2.42 0.92
CA ASP A 134 -15.88 -1.41 0.11
C ASP A 134 -17.38 -1.33 0.48
N PHE A 135 -18.05 -2.48 0.52
CA PHE A 135 -19.45 -2.57 0.90
C PHE A 135 -19.72 -2.09 2.33
N LEU A 136 -18.86 -2.44 3.29
CA LEU A 136 -19.03 -2.01 4.68
C LEU A 136 -18.85 -0.50 4.83
N CYS A 137 -17.86 0.07 4.14
CA CYS A 137 -17.59 1.50 4.12
C CYS A 137 -18.73 2.31 3.48
N ASP A 138 -19.34 1.80 2.41
CA ASP A 138 -20.46 2.46 1.73
C ASP A 138 -21.82 2.23 2.42
N SER A 139 -21.91 1.27 3.34
CA SER A 139 -23.13 1.00 4.09
C SER A 139 -23.41 2.02 5.21
N ALA A 140 -24.55 1.88 5.90
CA ALA A 140 -24.85 2.65 7.10
C ALA A 140 -23.80 2.50 8.23
N LEU A 141 -23.01 1.43 8.20
CA LEU A 141 -21.92 1.20 9.14
C LEU A 141 -20.77 2.20 8.96
N GLY A 142 -20.52 2.70 7.73
CA GLY A 142 -19.54 3.73 7.43
C GLY A 142 -19.73 5.02 8.22
N LYS A 143 -20.98 5.30 8.65
CA LYS A 143 -21.33 6.46 9.49
C LYS A 143 -21.03 6.24 10.98
N ARG A 144 -20.52 5.08 11.38
CA ARG A 144 -20.19 4.70 12.76
C ARG A 144 -18.74 4.20 12.87
N PRO A 145 -17.73 5.10 12.83
CA PRO A 145 -16.31 4.71 12.67
C PRO A 145 -15.80 3.72 13.71
N ALA A 146 -16.19 3.87 14.99
CA ALA A 146 -15.76 2.95 16.05
C ALA A 146 -16.33 1.54 15.87
N LEU A 147 -17.60 1.42 15.49
CA LEU A 147 -18.24 0.13 15.24
C LEU A 147 -17.70 -0.52 13.96
N LEU A 148 -17.49 0.28 12.90
CA LEU A 148 -16.85 -0.18 11.68
C LEU A 148 -15.46 -0.74 11.98
N GLY A 149 -14.62 0.01 12.71
CA GLY A 149 -13.28 -0.44 13.09
C GLY A 149 -13.28 -1.73 13.90
N PHE A 150 -14.20 -1.88 14.85
CA PHE A 150 -14.36 -3.12 15.61
C PHE A 150 -14.75 -4.31 14.71
N ILE A 151 -15.71 -4.12 13.80
CA ILE A 151 -16.13 -5.17 12.86
C ILE A 151 -15.00 -5.55 11.92
N LEU A 152 -14.29 -4.58 11.35
CA LEU A 152 -13.12 -4.83 10.49
C LEU A 152 -12.03 -5.59 11.25
N PHE A 153 -11.78 -5.26 12.51
CA PHE A 153 -10.83 -6.02 13.35
C PHE A 153 -11.25 -7.48 13.50
N LEU A 154 -12.52 -7.76 13.81
CA LEU A 154 -13.02 -9.13 13.90
C LEU A 154 -12.91 -9.88 12.55
N LEU A 155 -13.18 -9.20 11.44
CA LEU A 155 -13.03 -9.76 10.10
C LEU A 155 -11.57 -10.07 9.78
N LEU A 156 -10.63 -9.21 10.16
CA LEU A 156 -9.20 -9.47 10.00
C LEU A 156 -8.74 -10.68 10.84
N VAL A 157 -9.22 -10.80 12.09
CA VAL A 157 -8.95 -11.98 12.93
C VAL A 157 -9.52 -13.24 12.30
N ALA A 158 -10.76 -13.18 11.79
CA ALA A 158 -11.39 -14.29 11.11
C ALA A 158 -10.65 -14.69 9.82
N ALA A 159 -10.23 -13.70 9.02
CA ALA A 159 -9.44 -13.92 7.81
C ALA A 159 -8.08 -14.54 8.13
N ALA A 160 -7.37 -14.03 9.15
CA ALA A 160 -6.11 -14.59 9.61
C ALA A 160 -6.25 -16.03 10.08
N PHE A 161 -7.28 -16.32 10.87
CA PHE A 161 -7.59 -17.67 11.31
C PHE A 161 -7.92 -18.57 10.11
N GLY A 162 -8.81 -18.16 9.22
CA GLY A 162 -9.23 -18.93 8.05
C GLY A 162 -8.08 -19.24 7.10
N LEU A 163 -7.29 -18.23 6.74
CA LEU A 163 -6.13 -18.38 5.87
C LEU A 163 -5.05 -19.26 6.52
N SER A 164 -4.87 -19.21 7.85
CA SER A 164 -3.93 -20.09 8.56
C SER A 164 -4.31 -21.59 8.50
N LYS A 165 -5.55 -21.93 8.14
CA LYS A 165 -5.99 -23.32 7.94
C LYS A 165 -5.62 -23.88 6.57
N VAL A 166 -5.33 -23.00 5.62
CA VAL A 166 -5.13 -23.38 4.21
C VAL A 166 -3.69 -23.11 3.78
N PHE A 167 -3.15 -21.95 4.16
CA PHE A 167 -1.81 -21.49 3.82
C PHE A 167 -0.78 -21.79 4.90
N SER A 168 0.49 -21.77 4.49
CA SER A 168 1.61 -21.65 5.39
C SER A 168 1.47 -20.37 6.23
N GLY A 169 2.12 -20.30 7.40
CA GLY A 169 2.10 -19.08 8.21
C GLY A 169 2.58 -17.83 7.45
N ARG A 170 3.54 -18.00 6.51
CA ARG A 170 4.01 -16.92 5.64
C ARG A 170 2.95 -16.49 4.64
N GLY A 171 2.28 -17.46 4.01
CA GLY A 171 1.20 -17.22 3.06
C GLY A 171 0.01 -16.51 3.71
N ALA A 172 -0.43 -17.01 4.88
CA ALA A 172 -1.51 -16.41 5.63
C ALA A 172 -1.19 -14.96 6.05
N TYR A 173 -0.02 -14.72 6.66
CA TYR A 173 0.39 -13.38 7.09
C TYR A 173 0.44 -12.38 5.94
N LEU A 174 0.98 -12.79 4.79
CA LEU A 174 1.05 -11.93 3.61
C LEU A 174 -0.34 -11.54 3.10
N HIS A 175 -1.27 -12.49 2.96
CA HIS A 175 -2.59 -12.22 2.38
C HIS A 175 -3.51 -11.45 3.34
N VAL A 176 -3.29 -11.55 4.65
CA VAL A 176 -4.02 -10.72 5.64
C VAL A 176 -3.55 -9.27 5.60
N GLY A 177 -2.26 -9.03 5.36
CA GLY A 177 -1.66 -7.70 5.34
C GLY A 177 -1.63 -7.02 3.97
N ALA A 178 -2.08 -7.70 2.91
CA ALA A 178 -2.11 -7.22 1.53
C ALA A 178 -3.42 -6.46 1.24
#